data_AF-A0A519YML0-F1
#
_entry.id   AF-A0A519YML0-F1
#
_cell.length_a   1.000
_cell.length_b   1.000
_cell.length_c   1.000
_cell.angle_alpha   90.00
_cell.angle_beta   90.00
_cell.angle_gamma   90.00
#
_symmetry.space_group_name_H-M   'P 1'
#
loop_
_entity.id
_entity.type
_entity.pdbx_description
1 polymer ?
#
loop_
_entity_poly.entity_id
_entity_poly.type
_entity_poly.pdbx_seq_one_letter_code
_entity_poly.pdbx_strand_id
1 'polypeptide(L)'
;MAAPRATQEPTIIFLPDNGHPDAGVLDPYRDHLNGYGFFVMSTGVQFDCRYSPANGEDGAWNAVWDSRVALLPGGKGWSVEIRIPYSAIRFAQAPVQTWGMQFFRQRKADNQQFTWNPVRPEVDGFVNQWGELTGLENLHPPLRLSLTPYVSAYVNHYPYNEQGKRNMSTNFNGGADVKWGINESFTLDATLIPDFGQVISDNQVLNLSPFEVQYQENRAFFTEGTELFNKGG
;
A
#
# COMPACT_ATOMS: atom_id res chain seq x y z
N MET A 1 18.20 -20.97 -23.30
CA MET A 1 18.43 -19.97 -22.24
C MET A 1 17.90 -18.64 -22.75
N ALA A 2 16.67 -18.29 -22.41
CA ALA A 2 16.03 -17.06 -22.90
C ALA A 2 16.39 -15.90 -21.95
N ALA A 3 16.86 -14.79 -22.50
CA ALA A 3 17.16 -13.58 -21.74
C ALA A 3 15.88 -13.02 -21.08
N PRO A 4 15.95 -12.44 -19.88
CA PRO A 4 14.80 -11.77 -19.28
C PRO A 4 14.41 -10.58 -20.17
N ARG A 5 13.18 -10.61 -20.67
CA ARG A 5 12.56 -9.49 -21.39
C ARG A 5 12.45 -8.33 -20.39
N ALA A 6 13.10 -7.21 -20.67
CA ALA A 6 12.98 -6.01 -19.85
C ALA A 6 11.49 -5.62 -19.78
N THR A 7 10.92 -5.67 -18.58
CA THR A 7 9.58 -5.16 -18.30
C THR A 7 9.62 -3.66 -18.60
N GLN A 8 8.97 -3.23 -19.67
CA GLN A 8 8.96 -1.84 -20.08
C GLN A 8 8.10 -1.08 -19.08
N GLU A 9 8.73 -0.30 -18.20
CA GLU A 9 8.03 0.51 -17.20
C GLU A 9 7.39 1.75 -17.87
N PRO A 10 6.25 2.22 -17.36
CA PRO A 10 5.58 3.37 -17.92
C PRO A 10 6.45 4.60 -17.64
N THR A 11 6.92 5.24 -18.71
CA THR A 11 7.60 6.54 -18.65
C THR A 11 6.62 7.58 -19.14
N ILE A 12 6.24 8.51 -18.27
CA ILE A 12 5.35 9.61 -18.63
C ILE A 12 6.22 10.86 -18.80
N ILE A 13 6.15 11.46 -20.00
CA ILE A 13 6.92 12.65 -20.39
C ILE A 13 5.98 13.86 -20.43
N PHE A 14 6.31 14.91 -19.68
CA PHE A 14 5.56 16.16 -19.61
C PHE A 14 6.27 17.29 -20.38
N LEU A 15 5.47 18.21 -20.95
CA LEU A 15 5.87 19.26 -21.89
C LEU A 15 5.67 20.70 -21.27
N PRO A 16 6.28 21.76 -21.86
CA PRO A 16 6.76 23.02 -21.23
C PRO A 16 5.82 23.88 -20.34
N ASP A 17 6.39 24.64 -19.38
CA ASP A 17 6.07 26.05 -18.92
C ASP A 17 6.09 26.28 -17.37
N ASN A 18 6.31 27.51 -16.91
CA ASN A 18 6.78 27.99 -15.59
C ASN A 18 6.06 27.49 -14.31
N GLY A 19 6.75 26.72 -13.46
CA GLY A 19 6.82 26.99 -12.02
C GLY A 19 6.07 26.14 -10.97
N HIS A 20 5.34 25.07 -11.29
CA HIS A 20 4.28 24.56 -10.38
C HIS A 20 4.05 23.03 -10.48
N PRO A 21 3.25 22.38 -9.61
CA PRO A 21 3.14 20.92 -9.67
C PRO A 21 2.48 20.48 -10.97
N ASP A 22 3.23 19.69 -11.75
CA ASP A 22 2.65 18.82 -12.76
C ASP A 22 2.33 17.50 -12.06
N ALA A 23 1.07 17.10 -12.14
CA ALA A 23 0.55 15.91 -11.48
C ALA A 23 0.19 14.86 -12.52
N GLY A 24 0.70 13.64 -12.35
CA GLY A 24 0.11 12.45 -12.94
C GLY A 24 -0.68 11.71 -11.87
N VAL A 25 -1.97 11.51 -12.10
CA VAL A 25 -2.79 10.65 -11.25
C VAL A 25 -3.25 9.42 -12.03
N LEU A 26 -3.29 8.28 -11.35
CA LEU A 26 -3.57 6.97 -11.94
C LEU A 26 -4.59 6.21 -11.08
N ASP A 27 -5.59 5.62 -11.73
CA ASP A 27 -6.50 4.61 -11.17
C ASP A 27 -6.29 3.30 -11.95
N PRO A 28 -5.35 2.44 -11.52
CA PRO A 28 -5.06 1.20 -12.22
C PRO A 28 -6.15 0.14 -12.10
N TYR A 29 -7.07 0.29 -11.14
CA TYR A 29 -8.21 -0.61 -10.97
C TYR A 29 -9.41 -0.23 -11.80
N ARG A 30 -9.47 1.03 -12.23
CA ARG A 30 -10.62 1.61 -12.91
C ARG A 30 -11.90 1.41 -12.10
N ASP A 31 -11.77 1.54 -10.78
CA ASP A 31 -12.92 1.49 -9.87
C ASP A 31 -13.55 2.88 -9.69
N HIS A 32 -12.94 3.92 -10.26
CA HIS A 32 -13.39 5.31 -10.20
C HIS A 32 -13.45 5.90 -8.79
N LEU A 33 -12.78 5.24 -7.83
CA LEU A 33 -12.84 5.55 -6.40
C LEU A 33 -11.44 5.67 -5.78
N ASN A 34 -10.54 4.76 -6.14
CA ASN A 34 -9.19 4.70 -5.63
C ASN A 34 -8.20 5.20 -6.69
N GLY A 35 -7.11 5.82 -6.24
CA GLY A 35 -6.08 6.27 -7.15
C GLY A 35 -4.77 6.59 -6.46
N TYR A 36 -3.75 6.85 -7.26
CA TYR A 36 -2.42 7.25 -6.84
C TYR A 36 -2.10 8.59 -7.48
N GLY A 37 -1.56 9.53 -6.71
CA GLY A 37 -1.09 10.81 -7.19
C GLY A 37 0.42 10.91 -7.12
N PHE A 38 1.03 11.39 -8.21
CA PHE A 38 2.45 11.66 -8.33
C PHE A 38 2.63 13.09 -8.82
N PHE A 39 3.17 13.94 -7.96
CA PHE A 39 3.30 15.37 -8.19
C PHE A 39 4.76 15.77 -8.16
N VAL A 40 5.19 16.55 -9.15
CA VAL A 40 6.54 17.09 -9.21
C VAL A 40 6.48 18.59 -9.41
N MET A 41 7.13 19.35 -8.52
CA MET A 41 7.30 20.78 -8.67
C MET A 41 8.42 21.09 -9.67
N SER A 42 8.39 22.28 -10.27
CA SER A 42 9.46 22.77 -11.16
C SER A 42 10.88 22.79 -10.56
N THR A 43 10.99 22.73 -9.23
CA THR A 43 12.26 22.62 -8.50
C THR A 43 12.77 21.18 -8.37
N GLY A 44 11.98 20.19 -8.79
CA GLY A 44 12.25 18.76 -8.62
C GLY A 44 11.71 18.15 -7.33
N VAL A 45 11.03 18.93 -6.48
CA VAL A 45 10.40 18.41 -5.26
C VAL A 45 9.27 17.44 -5.64
N GLN A 46 9.31 16.24 -5.05
CA GLN A 46 8.32 15.19 -5.22
C GLN A 46 7.29 15.23 -4.10
N PHE A 47 6.04 14.91 -4.45
CA PHE A 47 4.95 14.64 -3.51
C PHE A 47 4.10 13.50 -4.07
N ASP A 48 3.72 12.56 -3.23
CA ASP A 48 2.81 11.49 -3.59
C ASP A 48 1.70 11.31 -2.55
N CYS A 49 0.58 10.78 -3.03
CA CYS A 49 -0.59 10.54 -2.19
C CYS A 49 -1.43 9.40 -2.74
N ARG A 50 -2.28 8.84 -1.88
CA ARG A 50 -3.27 7.84 -2.24
C ARG A 50 -4.68 8.41 -2.09
N TYR A 51 -5.49 8.25 -3.12
CA TYR A 51 -6.91 8.59 -3.10
C TYR A 51 -7.75 7.38 -2.71
N SER A 52 -8.68 7.57 -1.79
CA SER A 52 -9.71 6.58 -1.45
C SER A 52 -10.96 7.25 -0.87
N PRO A 53 -12.15 6.63 -0.96
CA PRO A 53 -13.35 7.17 -0.33
C PRO A 53 -13.26 7.26 1.20
N ALA A 54 -12.44 6.42 1.84
CA ALA A 54 -12.32 6.36 3.30
C ALA A 54 -11.45 7.50 3.85
N ASN A 55 -10.30 7.75 3.22
CA ASN A 55 -9.29 8.69 3.73
C ASN A 55 -9.20 9.99 2.89
N GLY A 56 -9.93 10.08 1.78
CA GLY A 56 -9.76 11.18 0.83
C GLY A 56 -8.37 11.14 0.19
N GLU A 57 -7.66 12.27 0.23
CA GLU A 57 -6.25 12.38 -0.16
C GLU A 57 -5.35 12.06 1.03
N ASP A 58 -4.69 10.91 0.98
CA ASP A 58 -3.73 10.46 1.99
C ASP A 58 -2.29 10.72 1.54
N GLY A 59 -1.71 11.83 2.01
CA GLY A 59 -0.31 12.20 1.78
C GLY A 59 0.70 11.52 2.72
N ALA A 60 0.26 10.62 3.60
CA ALA A 60 1.17 9.78 4.39
C ALA A 60 1.61 8.53 3.62
N TRP A 61 0.91 8.19 2.53
CA TRP A 61 1.40 7.23 1.55
C TRP A 61 2.73 7.72 0.97
N ASN A 62 3.70 6.81 0.86
CA ASN A 62 5.06 7.13 0.44
C ASN A 62 5.56 6.03 -0.53
N ALA A 63 5.48 6.33 -1.82
CA ALA A 63 5.91 5.43 -2.89
C ALA A 63 7.37 5.64 -3.29
N VAL A 64 8.00 4.59 -3.82
CA VAL A 64 9.34 4.68 -4.43
C VAL A 64 9.20 4.86 -5.93
N TRP A 65 9.55 6.03 -6.45
CA TRP A 65 9.45 6.41 -7.86
C TRP A 65 10.51 7.47 -8.23
N ASP A 66 10.81 7.60 -9.52
CA ASP A 66 11.83 8.52 -10.02
C ASP A 66 11.19 9.68 -10.79
N SER A 67 11.77 10.87 -10.65
CA SER A 67 11.45 12.01 -11.51
C SER A 67 12.69 12.78 -11.93
N ARG A 68 12.61 13.43 -13.09
CA ARG A 68 13.63 14.36 -13.58
C ARG A 68 12.99 15.61 -14.11
N VAL A 69 13.49 16.76 -13.64
CA VAL A 69 13.08 18.07 -14.14
C VAL A 69 14.22 18.67 -14.95
N ALA A 70 13.90 19.18 -16.13
CA ALA A 70 14.84 19.91 -16.98
C ALA A 70 14.28 21.26 -17.38
N LEU A 71 15.11 22.31 -17.29
CA LEU A 71 14.77 23.61 -17.86
C LEU A 71 14.89 23.55 -19.38
N LEU A 72 13.96 24.18 -20.07
CA LEU A 72 13.96 24.20 -21.52
C LEU A 72 14.89 25.29 -22.07
N PRO A 73 15.43 25.10 -23.29
CA PRO A 73 16.24 26.10 -23.96
C PRO A 73 15.51 27.45 -24.06
N GLY A 74 16.21 28.54 -23.73
CA GLY A 74 15.66 29.90 -23.81
C GLY A 74 14.79 30.32 -22.62
N GLY A 75 14.75 29.55 -21.52
CA GLY A 75 14.11 29.97 -20.26
C GLY A 75 12.58 30.04 -20.32
N LYS A 76 11.96 29.37 -21.31
CA LYS A 76 10.51 29.42 -21.56
C LYS A 76 9.72 28.33 -20.82
N GLY A 77 10.30 27.76 -19.77
CA GLY A 77 9.66 26.70 -19.00
C GLY A 77 10.59 25.56 -18.60
N TRP A 78 9.96 24.49 -18.14
CA TRP A 78 10.59 23.25 -17.73
C TRP A 78 9.77 22.07 -18.25
N SER A 79 10.40 20.91 -18.35
CA SER A 79 9.78 19.62 -18.62
C SER A 79 10.04 18.70 -17.43
N VAL A 80 9.15 17.74 -17.22
CA VAL A 80 9.35 16.67 -16.25
C VAL A 80 9.15 15.30 -16.87
N GLU A 81 9.97 14.36 -16.46
CA GLU A 81 9.79 12.93 -16.73
C GLU A 81 9.54 12.23 -15.40
N ILE A 82 8.52 11.39 -15.37
CA ILE A 82 8.16 10.58 -14.21
C ILE A 82 8.22 9.11 -14.62
N ARG A 83 8.94 8.31 -13.84
CA ARG A 83 9.00 6.85 -13.97
C ARG A 83 8.37 6.24 -12.73
N ILE A 84 7.29 5.49 -12.95
CA ILE A 84 6.52 4.84 -11.88
C ILE A 84 6.74 3.33 -12.01
N PRO A 85 7.50 2.73 -11.08
CA PRO A 85 7.66 1.28 -11.07
C PRO A 85 6.31 0.59 -10.84
N TYR A 86 6.08 -0.55 -11.49
CA TYR A 86 4.90 -1.38 -11.22
C TYR A 86 4.85 -1.91 -9.78
N SER A 87 5.98 -1.92 -9.06
CA SER A 87 6.01 -2.21 -7.63
C SER A 87 5.44 -1.10 -6.75
N ALA A 88 5.41 0.14 -7.26
CA ALA A 88 4.92 1.30 -6.52
C ALA A 88 3.39 1.39 -6.53
N ILE A 89 2.74 0.83 -7.54
CA ILE A 89 1.28 0.87 -7.73
C ILE A 89 0.70 -0.53 -7.75
N ARG A 90 -0.51 -0.70 -7.23
CA ARG A 90 -1.24 -1.97 -7.33
C ARG A 90 -2.19 -1.94 -8.53
N PHE A 91 -2.27 -3.05 -9.26
CA PHE A 91 -3.16 -3.22 -10.41
C PHE A 91 -3.51 -4.70 -10.62
N ALA A 92 -4.67 -4.95 -11.20
CA ALA A 92 -5.13 -6.31 -11.47
C ALA A 92 -4.36 -6.94 -12.64
N GLN A 93 -4.15 -8.26 -12.60
CA GLN A 93 -3.62 -8.98 -13.75
C GLN A 93 -4.70 -9.16 -14.82
N ALA A 94 -4.47 -8.60 -16.01
CA ALA A 94 -5.29 -8.88 -17.19
C ALA A 94 -4.44 -8.79 -18.47
N PRO A 95 -4.80 -9.54 -19.55
CA PRO A 95 -4.09 -9.50 -20.82
C PRO A 95 -4.03 -8.10 -21.44
N VAL A 96 -5.15 -7.38 -21.35
CA VAL A 96 -5.33 -6.00 -21.78
C VAL A 96 -5.95 -5.24 -20.61
N GLN A 97 -5.39 -4.09 -20.26
CA GLN A 97 -5.83 -3.24 -19.17
C GLN A 97 -6.22 -1.85 -19.67
N THR A 98 -7.19 -1.26 -18.99
CA THR A 98 -7.54 0.15 -19.11
C THR A 98 -7.43 0.76 -17.73
N TRP A 99 -6.62 1.80 -17.59
CA TRP A 99 -6.45 2.53 -16.34
C TRP A 99 -7.16 3.88 -16.43
N GLY A 100 -7.67 4.39 -15.31
CA GLY A 100 -8.01 5.80 -15.18
C GLY A 100 -6.73 6.63 -15.12
N MET A 101 -6.70 7.76 -15.80
CA MET A 101 -5.55 8.67 -15.79
C MET A 101 -6.01 10.12 -15.92
N GLN A 102 -5.32 11.01 -15.21
CA GLN A 102 -5.51 12.43 -15.38
C GLN A 102 -4.18 13.16 -15.18
N PHE A 103 -4.07 14.30 -15.86
CA PHE A 103 -2.97 15.22 -15.64
C PHE A 103 -3.52 16.53 -15.12
N PHE A 104 -2.92 17.03 -14.04
CA PHE A 104 -3.21 18.35 -13.53
C PHE A 104 -2.00 19.24 -13.69
N ARG A 105 -2.29 20.48 -14.02
CA ARG A 105 -1.30 21.54 -14.02
C ARG A 105 -1.89 22.77 -13.39
N GLN A 106 -1.23 23.28 -12.37
CA GLN A 106 -1.56 24.58 -11.80
C GLN A 106 -0.57 25.62 -12.32
N ARG A 107 -1.03 26.77 -12.80
CA ARG A 107 -0.17 27.92 -13.11
C ARG A 107 -0.53 29.06 -12.18
N LYS A 108 0.34 29.40 -11.22
CA LYS A 108 0.04 30.44 -10.22
C LYS A 108 0.14 31.84 -10.81
N ALA A 109 0.96 32.05 -11.83
CA ALA A 109 1.17 33.37 -12.46
C ALA A 109 -0.15 34.03 -12.88
N ASP A 110 -1.10 33.23 -13.34
CA ASP A 110 -2.45 33.65 -13.74
C ASP A 110 -3.55 32.90 -12.97
N ASN A 111 -3.17 32.14 -11.94
CA ASN A 111 -4.04 31.35 -11.08
C ASN A 111 -4.99 30.40 -11.85
N GLN A 112 -4.49 29.77 -12.91
CA GLN A 112 -5.24 28.82 -13.73
C GLN A 112 -4.90 27.37 -13.36
N GLN A 113 -5.89 26.49 -13.53
CA GLN A 113 -5.70 25.04 -13.44
C GLN A 113 -6.11 24.44 -14.77
N PHE A 114 -5.27 23.56 -15.30
CA PHE A 114 -5.48 22.85 -16.54
C PHE A 114 -5.58 21.36 -16.23
N THR A 115 -6.49 20.68 -16.94
CA THR A 115 -6.64 19.23 -16.88
C THR A 115 -6.56 18.66 -18.29
N TRP A 116 -6.03 17.44 -18.41
CA TRP A 116 -6.02 16.73 -19.70
C TRP A 116 -7.42 16.25 -20.07
N ASN A 117 -8.06 15.47 -19.19
CA ASN A 117 -9.47 15.12 -19.34
C ASN A 117 -10.33 16.23 -18.70
N PRO A 118 -11.43 16.68 -19.32
CA PRO A 118 -12.29 17.72 -18.75
C PRO A 118 -12.86 17.29 -17.39
N VAL A 119 -12.69 18.13 -16.37
CA VAL A 119 -13.32 17.96 -15.06
C VAL A 119 -14.49 18.93 -14.95
N ARG A 120 -15.67 18.42 -14.61
CA ARG A 120 -16.91 19.18 -14.50
C ARG A 120 -17.14 19.57 -13.04
N PRO A 121 -17.18 20.87 -12.70
CA PRO A 121 -17.46 21.30 -11.33
C PRO A 121 -18.82 20.84 -10.79
N GLU A 122 -19.76 20.50 -11.67
CA GLU A 122 -21.11 20.05 -11.31
C GLU A 122 -21.17 18.58 -10.88
N VAL A 123 -20.10 17.80 -11.14
CA VAL A 123 -20.01 16.38 -10.81
C VAL A 123 -19.17 16.22 -9.56
N ASP A 124 -19.76 15.59 -8.53
CA ASP A 124 -19.03 15.24 -7.31
C ASP A 124 -18.10 14.05 -7.56
N GLY A 125 -16.95 14.08 -6.90
CA GLY A 125 -15.88 13.10 -7.05
C GLY A 125 -14.71 13.58 -7.92
N PHE A 126 -13.51 13.22 -7.46
CA PHE A 126 -12.25 13.58 -8.11
C PHE A 126 -11.76 12.48 -9.06
N VAL A 127 -11.76 11.23 -8.60
CA VAL A 127 -11.20 10.06 -9.32
C VAL A 127 -12.11 9.59 -10.47
N ASN A 128 -13.43 9.69 -10.29
CA ASN A 128 -14.44 9.24 -11.25
C ASN A 128 -14.45 10.02 -12.58
N GLN A 129 -13.84 11.20 -12.62
CA GLN A 129 -13.78 12.05 -13.82
C GLN A 129 -12.46 11.93 -14.58
N TRP A 130 -11.59 10.99 -14.22
CA TRP A 130 -10.34 10.77 -14.94
C TRP A 130 -10.59 10.14 -16.31
N GLY A 131 -9.72 10.45 -17.27
CA GLY A 131 -9.79 9.88 -18.61
C GLY A 131 -9.28 8.44 -18.64
N GLU A 132 -9.34 7.80 -19.79
CA GLU A 132 -8.93 6.40 -19.93
C GLU A 132 -7.56 6.29 -20.63
N LEU A 133 -6.63 5.61 -19.97
CA LEU A 133 -5.39 5.11 -20.56
C LEU A 133 -5.64 3.67 -21.05
N THR A 134 -5.69 3.50 -22.37
CA THR A 134 -5.94 2.21 -23.04
C THR A 134 -4.68 1.70 -23.73
N GLY A 135 -4.72 0.44 -24.20
CA GLY A 135 -3.59 -0.17 -24.92
C GLY A 135 -2.46 -0.68 -24.00
N LEU A 136 -2.75 -0.86 -22.71
CA LEU A 136 -1.84 -1.45 -21.75
C LEU A 136 -1.92 -2.97 -21.86
N GLU A 137 -0.87 -3.59 -22.38
CA GLU A 137 -0.82 -5.04 -22.60
C GLU A 137 0.38 -5.66 -21.90
N ASN A 138 0.26 -6.94 -21.53
CA ASN A 138 1.36 -7.73 -20.94
C ASN A 138 1.96 -7.12 -19.66
N LEU A 139 1.14 -6.43 -18.87
CA LEU A 139 1.51 -5.92 -17.56
C LEU A 139 1.46 -7.03 -16.51
N HIS A 140 2.52 -7.14 -15.72
CA HIS A 140 2.65 -8.16 -14.68
C HIS A 140 2.67 -7.48 -13.31
N PRO A 141 1.63 -7.65 -12.49
CA PRO A 141 1.67 -7.12 -11.13
C PRO A 141 2.79 -7.78 -10.34
N PRO A 142 3.44 -7.04 -9.42
CA PRO A 142 4.48 -7.58 -8.57
C PRO A 142 3.95 -8.73 -7.71
N LEU A 143 4.78 -9.75 -7.46
CA LEU A 143 4.42 -10.84 -6.56
C LEU A 143 4.25 -10.29 -5.14
N ARG A 144 3.04 -10.43 -4.59
CA ARG A 144 2.74 -10.08 -3.19
C ARG A 144 2.95 -11.30 -2.29
N LEU A 145 4.21 -11.57 -1.92
CA LEU A 145 4.57 -12.67 -1.03
C LEU A 145 5.43 -12.15 0.13
N SER A 146 5.01 -12.42 1.36
CA SER A 146 5.78 -12.18 2.59
C SER A 146 5.99 -13.49 3.32
N LEU A 147 7.22 -13.73 3.78
CA LEU A 147 7.61 -14.89 4.58
C LEU A 147 8.36 -14.38 5.81
N THR A 148 7.80 -14.64 7.00
CA THR A 148 8.36 -14.22 8.28
C THR A 148 8.67 -15.45 9.13
N PRO A 149 9.88 -16.02 9.04
CA PRO A 149 10.28 -17.13 9.90
C PRO A 149 10.57 -16.65 11.32
N TYR A 150 10.29 -17.47 12.32
CA TYR A 150 10.63 -17.20 13.71
C TYR A 150 11.12 -18.45 14.45
N VAL A 151 11.93 -18.21 15.48
CA VAL A 151 12.42 -19.24 16.41
C VAL A 151 12.30 -18.68 17.82
N SER A 152 11.73 -19.45 18.73
CA SER A 152 11.61 -19.10 20.15
C SER A 152 12.21 -20.20 21.03
N ALA A 153 12.76 -19.80 22.17
CA ALA A 153 13.31 -20.72 23.17
C ALA A 153 12.83 -20.29 24.56
N TYR A 154 12.25 -21.22 25.29
CA TYR A 154 11.73 -21.02 26.64
C TYR A 154 12.59 -21.79 27.62
N VAL A 155 13.03 -21.12 28.68
CA VAL A 155 13.69 -21.76 29.82
C VAL A 155 12.83 -21.51 31.06
N ASN A 156 12.18 -22.55 31.55
CA ASN A 156 11.41 -22.49 32.78
C ASN A 156 12.24 -23.04 33.92
N HIS A 157 12.36 -22.26 35.00
CA HIS A 157 13.01 -22.68 36.23
C HIS A 157 11.97 -22.84 37.35
N TYR A 158 11.85 -24.04 37.90
CA TYR A 158 10.98 -24.29 39.04
C TYR A 158 11.74 -24.08 40.35
N PRO A 159 11.23 -23.26 41.29
CA PRO A 159 11.96 -22.87 42.51
C PRO A 159 12.00 -23.96 43.60
N TYR A 160 11.30 -25.09 43.43
CA TYR A 160 11.24 -26.18 44.42
C TYR A 160 11.95 -27.45 43.91
N ASN A 161 12.93 -27.92 44.67
CA ASN A 161 13.67 -29.16 44.39
C ASN A 161 12.84 -30.39 44.81
N GLU A 162 11.99 -30.91 43.92
CA GLU A 162 11.37 -32.23 44.11
C GLU A 162 12.34 -33.35 43.71
N GLN A 163 12.51 -34.38 44.55
CA GLN A 163 13.35 -35.53 44.24
C GLN A 163 12.87 -36.22 42.94
N GLY A 164 13.74 -36.29 41.93
CA GLY A 164 13.47 -36.96 40.66
C GLY A 164 12.89 -36.09 39.55
N LYS A 165 12.58 -34.81 39.78
CA LYS A 165 12.17 -33.86 38.73
C LYS A 165 13.28 -32.85 38.43
N ARG A 166 13.52 -32.59 37.15
CA ARG A 166 14.53 -31.62 36.67
C ARG A 166 13.99 -30.21 36.88
N ASN A 167 14.70 -29.38 37.65
CA ASN A 167 14.30 -27.99 37.98
C ASN A 167 14.36 -27.00 36.80
N MET A 168 14.81 -27.45 35.64
CA MET A 168 14.95 -26.63 34.45
C MET A 168 14.36 -27.38 33.26
N SER A 169 13.35 -26.81 32.62
CA SER A 169 12.86 -27.27 31.33
C SER A 169 13.21 -26.26 30.25
N THR A 170 13.65 -26.77 29.10
CA THR A 170 13.98 -25.95 27.94
C THR A 170 13.16 -26.44 26.77
N ASN A 171 12.37 -25.56 26.19
CA ASN A 171 11.57 -25.84 25.00
C ASN A 171 12.06 -24.94 23.86
N PHE A 172 12.20 -25.53 22.68
CA PHE A 172 12.48 -24.80 21.45
C PHE A 172 11.26 -24.89 20.55
N ASN A 173 10.86 -23.77 19.97
CA ASN A 173 9.81 -23.69 18.98
C ASN A 173 10.32 -22.93 17.75
N GLY A 174 9.78 -23.24 16.60
CA GLY A 174 10.12 -22.58 15.35
C GLY A 174 8.93 -22.64 14.42
N GLY A 175 8.61 -21.51 13.83
CA GLY A 175 7.48 -21.36 12.94
C GLY A 175 7.77 -20.39 11.82
N ALA A 176 6.78 -20.17 10.97
CA ALA A 176 6.86 -19.18 9.91
C ALA A 176 5.47 -18.68 9.54
N ASP A 177 5.34 -17.39 9.31
CA ASP A 177 4.13 -16.77 8.78
C ASP A 177 4.30 -16.51 7.29
N VAL A 178 3.30 -16.87 6.49
CA VAL A 178 3.26 -16.68 5.05
C VAL A 178 2.03 -15.86 4.68
N LYS A 179 2.25 -14.71 4.05
CA LYS A 179 1.18 -13.91 3.43
C LYS A 179 1.36 -13.90 1.93
N TRP A 180 0.37 -14.42 1.20
CA TRP A 180 0.38 -14.46 -0.26
C TRP A 180 -0.86 -13.78 -0.84
N GLY A 181 -0.68 -12.65 -1.51
CA GLY A 181 -1.73 -11.99 -2.30
C GLY A 181 -1.96 -12.77 -3.61
N ILE A 182 -2.98 -13.62 -3.62
CA ILE A 182 -3.38 -14.41 -4.80
C ILE A 182 -3.91 -13.46 -5.88
N ASN A 183 -4.72 -12.48 -5.46
CA ASN A 183 -5.10 -11.33 -6.27
C ASN A 183 -5.49 -10.17 -5.32
N GLU A 184 -6.13 -9.15 -5.85
CA GLU A 184 -6.38 -7.91 -5.13
C GLU A 184 -7.53 -8.01 -4.12
N SER A 185 -8.43 -8.96 -4.31
CA SER A 185 -9.52 -9.26 -3.37
C SER A 185 -9.19 -10.41 -2.43
N PHE A 186 -8.16 -11.22 -2.73
CA PHE A 186 -7.85 -12.44 -2.00
C PHE A 186 -6.39 -12.49 -1.57
N THR A 187 -6.18 -12.44 -0.25
CA THR A 187 -4.89 -12.69 0.38
C THR A 187 -5.00 -13.97 1.22
N LEU A 188 -4.09 -14.90 0.99
CA LEU A 188 -3.88 -16.07 1.84
C LEU A 188 -2.95 -15.68 2.98
N ASP A 189 -3.37 -15.91 4.21
CA ASP A 189 -2.55 -15.77 5.41
C ASP A 189 -2.46 -17.14 6.10
N ALA A 190 -1.24 -17.63 6.29
CA ALA A 190 -0.98 -18.96 6.82
C ALA A 190 0.20 -18.96 7.78
N THR A 191 -0.01 -19.49 8.98
CA THR A 191 1.04 -19.69 10.00
C THR A 191 1.42 -21.16 10.12
N LEU A 192 2.71 -21.47 10.00
CA LEU A 192 3.28 -22.76 10.29
C LEU A 192 3.76 -22.80 11.74
N ILE A 193 3.26 -23.77 12.51
CA ILE A 193 3.60 -24.00 13.94
C ILE A 193 3.34 -22.74 14.78
N PRO A 194 2.06 -22.33 14.97
CA PRO A 194 1.72 -21.15 15.75
C PRO A 194 2.24 -21.26 17.19
N ASP A 195 2.94 -20.23 17.67
CA ASP A 195 3.41 -20.15 19.05
C ASP A 195 2.27 -19.70 19.98
N PHE A 196 1.60 -20.66 20.61
CA PHE A 196 0.60 -20.39 21.65
C PHE A 196 1.23 -20.02 23.01
N GLY A 197 2.56 -19.97 23.13
CA GLY A 197 3.27 -19.59 24.35
C GLY A 197 3.27 -18.08 24.64
N GLN A 198 2.83 -17.26 23.69
CA GLN A 198 2.58 -15.82 23.86
C GLN A 198 1.09 -15.47 23.93
N VAL A 199 0.22 -16.43 24.26
CA VAL A 199 -1.08 -16.05 24.79
C VAL A 199 -0.79 -15.50 26.19
N ILE A 200 -0.97 -14.19 26.37
CA ILE A 200 -1.10 -13.61 27.70
C ILE A 200 -2.20 -14.46 28.36
N SER A 201 -1.82 -15.31 29.32
CA SER A 201 -2.81 -15.99 30.15
C SER A 201 -3.72 -14.89 30.64
N ASP A 202 -5.00 -14.94 30.26
CA ASP A 202 -5.98 -14.00 30.76
C ASP A 202 -5.75 -13.86 32.26
N ASN A 203 -5.50 -12.62 32.72
CA ASN A 203 -5.47 -12.36 34.13
C ASN A 203 -6.81 -12.88 34.64
N GLN A 204 -6.78 -13.89 35.52
CA GLN A 204 -8.01 -14.36 36.17
C GLN A 204 -8.52 -13.21 37.03
N VAL A 205 -9.37 -12.36 36.45
CA VAL A 205 -10.11 -11.37 37.19
C VAL A 205 -11.27 -12.13 37.81
N LEU A 206 -11.25 -12.24 39.14
CA LEU A 206 -12.34 -12.83 39.90
C LEU A 206 -13.55 -11.87 39.78
N ASN A 207 -14.39 -12.07 38.77
CA ASN A 207 -15.60 -11.28 38.60
C ASN A 207 -16.74 -11.92 39.40
N LEU A 208 -17.15 -11.25 40.47
CA LEU A 208 -18.27 -11.63 41.33
C LEU A 208 -19.60 -10.96 40.91
N SER A 209 -19.64 -10.33 39.74
CA SER A 209 -20.84 -9.68 39.18
C SER A 209 -21.53 -10.56 38.11
N PRO A 210 -22.84 -10.39 37.86
CA PRO A 210 -23.61 -11.22 36.92
C PRO A 210 -23.39 -10.86 35.44
N PHE A 211 -22.40 -10.02 35.12
CA PHE A 211 -22.12 -9.59 33.75
C PHE A 211 -20.83 -10.23 33.24
N GLU A 212 -20.87 -10.70 31.99
CA GLU A 212 -19.76 -11.38 31.32
C GLU A 212 -18.59 -10.42 31.06
N VAL A 213 -17.37 -10.84 31.38
CA VAL A 213 -16.15 -10.06 31.12
C VAL A 213 -15.75 -10.29 29.66
N GLN A 214 -15.76 -9.21 28.87
CA GLN A 214 -15.21 -9.21 27.52
C GLN A 214 -13.69 -9.15 27.61
N TYR A 215 -12.99 -10.19 27.14
CA TYR A 215 -11.53 -10.22 27.07
C TYR A 215 -11.04 -9.50 25.80
N GLN A 216 -9.96 -8.72 25.92
CA GLN A 216 -9.28 -8.14 24.75
C GLN A 216 -8.39 -9.19 24.10
N GLU A 217 -8.73 -9.60 22.87
CA GLU A 217 -7.96 -10.52 22.04
C GLU A 217 -6.63 -9.87 21.60
N ASN A 218 -5.50 -10.47 21.95
CA ASN A 218 -4.15 -9.90 21.77
C ASN A 218 -3.29 -10.65 20.73
N ARG A 219 -3.82 -11.70 20.09
CA ARG A 219 -3.08 -12.47 19.08
C ARG A 219 -3.01 -11.69 17.77
N ALA A 220 -1.80 -11.47 17.25
CA ALA A 220 -1.55 -10.72 16.00
C ALA A 220 -2.36 -11.25 14.79
N PHE A 221 -2.58 -12.57 14.73
CA PHE A 221 -3.41 -13.22 13.71
C PHE A 221 -4.90 -12.81 13.76
N PHE A 222 -5.42 -12.42 14.92
CA PHE A 222 -6.82 -12.03 15.13
C PHE A 222 -7.01 -10.51 15.25
N THR A 223 -5.93 -9.75 15.51
CA THR A 223 -5.98 -8.28 15.56
C THR A 223 -5.74 -7.61 14.22
N GLU A 224 -5.08 -8.27 13.26
CA GLU A 224 -4.92 -7.76 11.88
C GLU A 224 -6.13 -8.16 11.00
N GLY A 225 -7.30 -7.69 11.39
CA GLY A 225 -8.57 -7.96 10.72
C GLY A 225 -9.76 -7.19 11.32
N THR A 226 -9.59 -6.53 12.48
CA THR A 226 -10.62 -5.69 13.10
C THR A 226 -10.88 -4.39 12.32
N GLU A 227 -9.97 -3.95 11.45
CA GLU A 227 -10.26 -2.84 10.52
C GLU A 227 -11.37 -3.19 9.50
N LEU A 228 -11.54 -4.48 9.17
CA LEU A 228 -12.59 -4.95 8.25
C LEU A 228 -13.96 -5.10 8.91
N PHE A 229 -14.04 -5.12 10.25
CA PHE A 229 -15.29 -5.33 11.00
C PHE A 229 -15.78 -4.11 11.80
N ASN A 230 -15.05 -2.99 11.82
CA ASN A 230 -15.55 -1.71 12.35
C ASN A 230 -16.46 -0.94 11.35
N LYS A 231 -17.17 -1.64 10.46
CA LYS A 231 -18.37 -1.11 9.78
C LYS A 231 -19.61 -1.59 10.52
N GLY A 232 -19.88 -0.99 11.67
CA GLY A 232 -21.01 -1.33 12.51
C GLY A 232 -21.14 -0.42 13.73
N GLY A 233 -21.14 0.89 13.49
CA GLY A 233 -21.53 1.93 14.45
C GLY A 233 -22.30 3.01 13.70
#